data_AF-A0A838WGU6-F1
#
_entry.id   AF-A0A838WGU6-F1
#
_cell.length_a   1.000
_cell.length_b   1.000
_cell.length_c   1.000
_cell.angle_alpha   90.00
_cell.angle_beta   90.00
_cell.angle_gamma   90.00
#
_symmetry.space_group_name_H-M   'P 1'
#
loop_
_entity.id
_entity.type
_entity.pdbx_description
1 polymer ?
#
loop_
_entity_poly.entity_id
_entity_poly.type
_entity_poly.pdbx_seq_one_letter_code
_entity_poly.pdbx_strand_id
1 'polypeptide(L)'
;MPQFNDITQHQKNLEQSSDTNLVSLPDESSPFIDQNLPANNLNSPVDSSFATNELLDALPQRWTRGLFYFLIAFMAIALPWGMLSRVDETGTARGRLEPQGGTIKQKLNLTHTSAALNSQTAKVEILKVKEGSTVKAGDILMELDSLPIRDRMTQLQIQLQSQKNRLNVLKEQKNQLETELRTQERQNQSQQLEKLSQVEQARQNFQSLKITYNLQEQEKLTQVAQAKQQLEDSNTAYDLAQIQLQKALGEVERYQDLFRKGVVAQVRVVEQESIANEKQIILKKSQADMKQANLRLIEQNRIHERIVNQGKADIKQAELRLAEQENSLQTLTHAGEISLSKIQEQLKNLNGQTNSLESDLMQTEKEIDSLKLELKKRVVTAQVGGTIFNLGITGVGDVVQQGA
;
A
#
# COMPACT_ATOMS: atom_id res chain seq x y z
N MET A 1 -32.51 21.07 48.60
CA MET A 1 -33.68 21.78 48.04
C MET A 1 -33.88 21.28 46.61
N PRO A 2 -35.11 21.03 46.14
CA PRO A 2 -36.17 20.17 46.68
C PRO A 2 -36.63 19.13 45.59
N GLN A 3 -37.11 17.93 45.96
CA GLN A 3 -38.52 17.44 45.95
C GLN A 3 -39.19 17.35 44.55
N PHE A 4 -40.07 16.40 44.16
CA PHE A 4 -40.91 15.39 44.84
C PHE A 4 -41.56 14.45 43.78
N ASN A 5 -41.99 13.24 44.20
CA ASN A 5 -43.16 12.43 43.78
C ASN A 5 -43.33 11.93 42.32
N ASP A 6 -44.00 10.82 41.98
CA ASP A 6 -44.79 9.81 42.72
C ASP A 6 -44.88 8.51 41.87
N ILE A 7 -44.87 7.36 42.56
CA ILE A 7 -45.70 6.13 42.44
C ILE A 7 -46.58 6.04 41.16
N THR A 8 -46.66 4.95 40.38
CA THR A 8 -47.46 3.73 40.66
C THR A 8 -47.29 2.67 39.56
N GLN A 9 -47.44 1.40 39.97
CA GLN A 9 -47.47 0.17 39.17
C GLN A 9 -48.56 0.11 38.09
N HIS A 10 -48.35 -0.75 37.09
CA HIS A 10 -49.44 -1.59 36.55
C HIS A 10 -48.94 -2.95 36.06
N GLN A 11 -49.27 -4.00 36.82
CA GLN A 11 -49.49 -5.37 36.33
C GLN A 11 -50.76 -5.38 35.45
N LYS A 12 -50.85 -6.26 34.43
CA LYS A 12 -51.64 -7.52 34.52
C LYS A 12 -51.52 -8.40 33.27
N ASN A 13 -51.34 -9.69 33.55
CA ASN A 13 -51.41 -10.83 32.65
C ASN A 13 -52.86 -11.25 32.35
N LEU A 14 -52.95 -11.99 31.24
CA LEU A 14 -53.81 -13.11 30.83
C LEU A 14 -54.77 -13.79 31.85
N GLU A 15 -55.80 -14.43 31.23
CA GLU A 15 -56.78 -15.42 31.72
C GLU A 15 -57.96 -14.86 32.58
N GLN A 16 -59.23 -15.29 32.47
CA GLN A 16 -59.78 -16.63 32.21
C GLN A 16 -61.32 -16.53 32.02
N SER A 17 -61.90 -17.57 31.39
CA SER A 17 -63.18 -18.24 31.74
C SER A 17 -64.56 -17.61 31.40
N SER A 18 -65.23 -18.28 30.45
CA SER A 18 -66.56 -18.94 30.56
C SER A 18 -67.88 -18.15 30.47
N ASP A 19 -68.70 -18.72 29.56
CA ASP A 19 -70.12 -19.06 29.70
C ASP A 19 -71.23 -18.07 29.34
N THR A 20 -71.92 -18.47 28.25
CA THR A 20 -73.36 -18.74 28.14
C THR A 20 -74.30 -17.73 27.48
N ASN A 21 -75.14 -18.31 26.60
CA ASN A 21 -76.50 -17.93 26.22
C ASN A 21 -76.63 -16.68 25.32
N LEU A 22 -77.54 -16.57 24.35
CA LEU A 22 -78.73 -17.33 23.99
C LEU A 22 -79.10 -16.90 22.55
N VAL A 23 -79.45 -17.85 21.69
CA VAL A 23 -80.64 -17.87 20.80
C VAL A 23 -81.11 -16.54 20.16
N SER A 24 -81.09 -16.45 18.82
CA SER A 24 -82.30 -16.49 17.96
C SER A 24 -82.02 -16.09 16.49
N LEU A 25 -82.48 -16.98 15.61
CA LEU A 25 -82.73 -16.92 14.14
C LEU A 25 -83.61 -15.71 13.72
N PRO A 26 -83.83 -15.37 12.42
CA PRO A 26 -83.98 -16.25 11.23
C PRO A 26 -83.18 -15.80 9.98
N ASP A 27 -82.81 -16.68 9.05
CA ASP A 27 -83.59 -17.50 8.11
C ASP A 27 -84.25 -16.67 6.99
N GLU A 28 -83.66 -16.72 5.79
CA GLU A 28 -84.29 -17.32 4.61
C GLU A 28 -83.38 -17.12 3.41
N SER A 29 -82.77 -18.21 2.96
CA SER A 29 -82.22 -18.35 1.63
C SER A 29 -83.01 -19.43 0.90
N SER A 30 -83.51 -19.07 -0.27
CA SER A 30 -83.83 -20.01 -1.34
C SER A 30 -83.77 -19.20 -2.62
N PRO A 31 -83.14 -19.75 -3.66
CA PRO A 31 -84.02 -20.13 -4.76
C PRO A 31 -83.60 -21.43 -5.45
N PHE A 32 -84.49 -21.83 -6.35
CA PHE A 32 -84.33 -22.78 -7.45
C PHE A 32 -84.85 -24.19 -7.22
N ILE A 33 -86.11 -24.29 -7.67
CA ILE A 33 -86.77 -25.44 -8.30
C ILE A 33 -85.84 -26.12 -9.31
N ASP A 34 -85.82 -27.45 -9.28
CA ASP A 34 -85.72 -28.22 -10.52
C ASP A 34 -86.63 -29.45 -10.50
N GLN A 35 -87.12 -29.77 -11.69
CA GLN A 35 -88.15 -30.74 -12.03
C GLN A 35 -87.70 -32.20 -11.86
N ASN A 36 -88.63 -33.11 -11.52
CA ASN A 36 -88.84 -34.37 -12.25
C ASN A 36 -90.03 -35.20 -11.69
N LEU A 37 -90.92 -35.59 -12.60
CA LEU A 37 -92.03 -36.57 -12.50
C LEU A 37 -91.49 -38.03 -12.42
N PRO A 38 -92.33 -39.12 -12.40
CA PRO A 38 -93.76 -39.29 -12.06
C PRO A 38 -94.05 -40.50 -11.14
N ALA A 39 -95.31 -40.67 -10.67
CA ALA A 39 -96.12 -41.91 -10.83
C ALA A 39 -97.38 -41.94 -9.92
N ASN A 40 -98.55 -42.02 -10.58
CA ASN A 40 -99.76 -42.80 -10.29
C ASN A 40 -100.23 -43.03 -8.83
N ASN A 41 -101.46 -42.58 -8.50
CA ASN A 41 -102.60 -43.50 -8.44
C ASN A 41 -103.97 -42.78 -8.33
N LEU A 42 -104.97 -43.52 -8.79
CA LEU A 42 -106.39 -43.29 -9.02
C LEU A 42 -107.20 -42.60 -7.91
N ASN A 43 -108.12 -41.72 -8.33
CA ASN A 43 -109.55 -41.79 -7.99
C ASN A 43 -110.39 -40.96 -8.98
N SER A 44 -111.55 -41.49 -9.34
CA SER A 44 -112.55 -41.01 -10.30
C SER A 44 -113.94 -41.39 -9.72
N PRO A 45 -115.11 -41.04 -10.29
CA PRO A 45 -115.46 -40.01 -11.28
C PRO A 45 -116.83 -39.28 -10.99
N VAL A 46 -117.29 -38.49 -11.99
CA VAL A 46 -118.71 -38.18 -12.36
C VAL A 46 -119.35 -37.00 -11.58
N ASP A 47 -119.94 -35.94 -12.15
CA ASP A 47 -120.66 -35.64 -13.42
C ASP A 47 -120.57 -34.11 -13.63
N SER A 48 -120.78 -33.44 -14.77
CA SER A 48 -121.20 -33.78 -16.12
C SER A 48 -121.01 -32.50 -16.94
N SER A 49 -120.41 -32.64 -18.11
CA SER A 49 -120.24 -31.62 -19.14
C SER A 49 -121.44 -31.55 -20.08
N PHE A 50 -121.57 -30.37 -20.73
CA PHE A 50 -122.32 -30.08 -21.96
C PHE A 50 -123.82 -29.83 -21.86
N ALA A 51 -124.23 -28.60 -22.18
CA ALA A 51 -124.95 -28.35 -23.43
C ALA A 51 -124.98 -26.84 -23.73
N THR A 52 -124.26 -26.48 -24.79
CA THR A 52 -124.72 -25.66 -25.91
C THR A 52 -125.37 -24.30 -25.62
N ASN A 53 -124.63 -23.27 -26.05
CA ASN A 53 -125.19 -22.09 -26.68
C ASN A 53 -126.40 -22.45 -27.56
N GLU A 54 -127.52 -21.76 -27.37
CA GLU A 54 -128.28 -21.22 -28.50
C GLU A 54 -129.23 -20.14 -27.98
N LEU A 55 -129.04 -18.94 -28.55
CA LEU A 55 -130.08 -18.02 -29.03
C LEU A 55 -131.10 -17.50 -27.98
N LEU A 56 -131.49 -16.25 -27.94
CA LEU A 56 -131.25 -15.01 -28.64
C LEU A 56 -132.38 -14.12 -28.09
N ASP A 57 -132.13 -12.82 -27.99
CA ASP A 57 -133.15 -11.76 -27.98
C ASP A 57 -133.92 -11.45 -26.68
N ALA A 58 -133.43 -10.39 -25.99
CA ALA A 58 -134.23 -9.22 -25.67
C ALA A 58 -133.31 -8.06 -25.21
N LEU A 59 -132.86 -7.22 -26.15
CA LEU A 59 -132.59 -5.80 -25.85
C LEU A 59 -133.91 -5.11 -25.40
N PRO A 60 -133.94 -3.91 -24.76
CA PRO A 60 -132.87 -2.90 -24.67
C PRO A 60 -132.74 -2.19 -23.30
N GLN A 61 -131.53 -1.82 -22.88
CA GLN A 61 -131.34 -0.81 -21.81
C GLN A 61 -130.28 0.21 -22.22
N ARG A 62 -130.61 1.50 -22.09
CA ARG A 62 -129.92 2.66 -22.72
C ARG A 62 -128.45 2.85 -22.32
N TRP A 63 -127.90 2.02 -21.44
CA TRP A 63 -126.53 2.07 -20.93
C TRP A 63 -125.48 1.40 -21.85
N THR A 64 -125.87 0.54 -22.79
CA THR A 64 -124.91 -0.06 -23.75
C THR A 64 -124.42 0.91 -24.81
N ARG A 65 -125.17 1.98 -25.12
CA ARG A 65 -124.68 3.05 -26.02
C ARG A 65 -123.59 3.90 -25.37
N GLY A 66 -123.66 4.17 -24.07
CA GLY A 66 -122.60 4.87 -23.34
C GLY A 66 -121.31 4.06 -23.29
N LEU A 67 -121.41 2.76 -23.04
CA LEU A 67 -120.25 1.85 -23.05
C LEU A 67 -119.61 1.73 -24.44
N PHE A 68 -120.41 1.70 -25.51
CA PHE A 68 -119.90 1.60 -26.88
C PHE A 68 -119.16 2.87 -27.32
N TYR A 69 -119.69 4.06 -26.99
CA TYR A 69 -118.97 5.32 -27.26
C TYR A 69 -117.74 5.49 -26.36
N PHE A 70 -117.79 5.03 -25.10
CA PHE A 70 -116.61 5.02 -24.22
C PHE A 70 -115.51 4.09 -24.75
N LEU A 71 -115.86 2.90 -25.27
CA LEU A 71 -114.89 1.95 -25.79
C LEU A 71 -114.27 2.41 -27.12
N ILE A 72 -115.06 3.02 -28.01
CA ILE A 72 -114.54 3.64 -29.25
C ILE A 72 -113.66 4.87 -28.92
N ALA A 73 -114.06 5.72 -27.97
CA ALA A 73 -113.26 6.86 -27.54
C ALA A 73 -111.95 6.42 -26.86
N PHE A 74 -111.99 5.36 -26.04
CA PHE A 74 -110.81 4.77 -25.42
C PHE A 74 -109.85 4.21 -26.47
N MET A 75 -110.35 3.51 -27.49
CA MET A 75 -109.52 3.03 -28.61
C MET A 75 -108.95 4.17 -29.46
N ALA A 76 -109.73 5.23 -29.70
CA ALA A 76 -109.29 6.40 -30.47
C ALA A 76 -108.23 7.24 -29.74
N ILE A 77 -108.14 7.16 -28.40
CA ILE A 77 -107.13 7.85 -27.59
C ILE A 77 -105.93 6.92 -27.31
N ALA A 78 -106.16 5.64 -27.00
CA ALA A 78 -105.11 4.70 -26.63
C ALA A 78 -104.23 4.28 -27.81
N LEU A 79 -104.77 4.15 -29.03
CA LEU A 79 -103.98 3.73 -30.20
C LEU A 79 -102.96 4.79 -30.66
N PRO A 80 -103.32 6.09 -30.78
CA PRO A 80 -102.33 7.13 -31.05
C PRO A 80 -101.28 7.26 -29.93
N TRP A 81 -101.68 7.05 -28.67
CA TRP A 81 -100.76 7.11 -27.52
C TRP A 81 -99.80 5.91 -27.47
N GLY A 82 -100.20 4.74 -27.96
CA GLY A 82 -99.35 3.55 -28.07
C GLY A 82 -98.29 3.65 -29.17
N MET A 83 -98.60 4.31 -30.31
CA MET A 83 -97.62 4.50 -31.39
C MET A 83 -96.55 5.56 -31.08
N LEU A 84 -96.82 6.49 -30.16
CA LEU A 84 -95.86 7.53 -29.76
C LEU A 84 -95.03 7.14 -28.51
N SER A 85 -95.37 6.04 -27.85
CA SER A 85 -94.65 5.52 -26.68
C SER A 85 -93.39 4.76 -27.13
N ARG A 86 -92.24 5.43 -27.07
CA ARG A 86 -90.94 4.76 -27.06
C ARG A 86 -90.71 4.22 -25.66
N VAL A 87 -90.77 2.90 -25.52
CA VAL A 87 -90.29 2.19 -24.34
C VAL A 87 -88.76 2.15 -24.44
N ASP A 88 -88.09 3.01 -23.68
CA ASP A 88 -86.64 2.92 -23.51
C ASP A 88 -86.33 1.67 -22.67
N GLU A 89 -85.83 0.62 -23.34
CA GLU A 89 -85.20 -0.52 -22.68
C GLU A 89 -83.93 -0.05 -21.96
N THR A 90 -84.05 0.20 -20.66
CA THR A 90 -82.86 0.30 -19.80
C THR A 90 -82.31 -1.11 -19.58
N GLY A 91 -81.57 -1.61 -20.56
CA GLY A 91 -80.69 -2.76 -20.38
C GLY A 91 -79.51 -2.33 -19.52
N THR A 92 -79.35 -2.94 -18.34
CA THR A 92 -78.13 -2.80 -17.55
C THR A 92 -77.00 -3.57 -18.23
N ALA A 93 -76.30 -2.90 -19.16
CA ALA A 93 -75.06 -3.44 -19.70
C ALA A 93 -73.97 -3.39 -18.61
N ARG A 94 -73.57 -4.55 -18.09
CA ARG A 94 -72.44 -4.68 -17.18
C ARG A 94 -71.14 -4.43 -17.96
N GLY A 95 -70.80 -3.17 -18.19
CA GLY A 95 -69.56 -2.77 -18.84
C GLY A 95 -68.38 -2.92 -17.88
N ARG A 96 -67.35 -3.66 -18.29
CA ARG A 96 -66.05 -3.70 -17.62
C ARG A 96 -65.06 -2.92 -18.48
N LEU A 97 -64.45 -1.88 -17.92
CA LEU A 97 -63.37 -1.16 -18.60
C LEU A 97 -62.12 -2.05 -18.57
N GLU A 98 -61.75 -2.56 -19.73
CA GLU A 98 -60.47 -3.25 -19.91
C GLU A 98 -59.50 -2.35 -20.68
N PRO A 99 -58.24 -2.22 -20.24
CA PRO A 99 -57.28 -1.34 -20.88
C PRO A 99 -57.00 -1.82 -22.31
N GLN A 100 -57.26 -0.94 -23.28
CA GLN A 100 -57.01 -1.23 -24.69
C GLN A 100 -55.50 -1.35 -24.93
N GLY A 101 -55.04 -2.57 -25.23
CA GLY A 101 -53.61 -2.87 -25.43
C GLY A 101 -52.92 -3.62 -24.28
N GLY A 102 -53.64 -3.97 -23.21
CA GLY A 102 -53.10 -4.69 -22.05
C GLY A 102 -52.36 -3.79 -21.04
N THR A 103 -51.91 -4.37 -19.92
CA THR A 103 -51.16 -3.66 -18.88
C THR A 103 -49.68 -4.04 -18.91
N ILE A 104 -48.79 -3.05 -18.81
CA ILE A 104 -47.36 -3.28 -18.62
C ILE A 104 -47.10 -3.35 -17.12
N LYS A 105 -46.70 -4.53 -16.62
CA LYS A 105 -46.34 -4.71 -15.21
C LYS A 105 -44.96 -4.12 -14.95
N GLN A 106 -44.92 -3.03 -14.20
CA GLN A 106 -43.67 -2.49 -13.65
C GLN A 106 -43.24 -3.37 -12.48
N LYS A 107 -42.20 -4.20 -12.68
CA LYS A 107 -41.61 -4.98 -11.59
C LYS A 107 -40.49 -4.22 -10.91
N LEU A 108 -40.40 -4.32 -9.59
CA LEU A 108 -39.26 -3.76 -8.85
C LEU A 108 -38.00 -4.58 -9.10
N ASN A 109 -36.91 -3.92 -9.50
CA ASN A 109 -35.59 -4.53 -9.59
C ASN A 109 -34.73 -4.14 -8.38
N LEU A 110 -34.93 -4.86 -7.27
CA LEU A 110 -34.14 -4.74 -6.05
C LEU A 110 -32.90 -5.64 -6.06
N THR A 111 -32.38 -6.04 -7.22
CA THR A 111 -31.19 -6.91 -7.26
C THR A 111 -29.99 -6.15 -6.72
N HIS A 112 -29.55 -6.52 -5.52
CA HIS A 112 -28.37 -5.97 -4.85
C HIS A 112 -27.11 -6.60 -5.43
N THR A 113 -26.07 -5.79 -5.55
CA THR A 113 -24.73 -6.24 -5.97
C THR A 113 -23.76 -6.27 -4.80
N SER A 114 -24.13 -5.66 -3.65
CA SER A 114 -23.36 -5.68 -2.42
C SER A 114 -23.86 -6.77 -1.45
N ALA A 115 -22.93 -7.58 -0.93
CA ALA A 115 -23.24 -8.69 -0.01
C ALA A 115 -23.72 -8.24 1.38
N ALA A 116 -23.60 -6.95 1.71
CA ALA A 116 -23.91 -6.38 3.02
C ALA A 116 -25.38 -5.95 3.19
N LEU A 117 -26.12 -5.78 2.09
CA LEU A 117 -27.54 -5.39 2.08
C LEU A 117 -28.38 -6.48 1.40
N ASN A 118 -28.40 -7.69 1.96
CA ASN A 118 -29.23 -8.80 1.45
C ASN A 118 -30.72 -8.64 1.79
N SER A 119 -31.27 -7.43 1.67
CA SER A 119 -32.69 -7.18 1.88
C SER A 119 -33.37 -7.11 0.53
N GLN A 120 -33.97 -8.21 0.08
CA GLN A 120 -34.87 -8.26 -1.09
C GLN A 120 -36.16 -7.43 -0.89
N THR A 121 -36.22 -6.66 0.19
CA THR A 121 -37.38 -5.91 0.66
C THR A 121 -37.00 -4.45 0.90
N ALA A 122 -37.88 -3.53 0.53
CA ALA A 122 -37.70 -2.10 0.69
C ALA A 122 -38.96 -1.46 1.26
N LYS A 123 -38.83 -0.53 2.21
CA LYS A 123 -39.97 0.25 2.70
C LYS A 123 -40.27 1.39 1.73
N VAL A 124 -41.54 1.65 1.42
CA VAL A 124 -41.95 2.82 0.61
C VAL A 124 -41.83 4.07 1.47
N GLU A 125 -40.96 5.00 1.09
CA GLU A 125 -40.74 6.26 1.80
C GLU A 125 -41.62 7.38 1.23
N ILE A 126 -41.73 7.47 -0.10
CA ILE A 126 -42.57 8.45 -0.79
C ILE A 126 -43.37 7.77 -1.89
N LEU A 127 -44.67 8.04 -1.94
CA LEU A 127 -45.56 7.63 -3.03
C LEU A 127 -46.13 8.87 -3.71
N LYS A 128 -45.81 9.07 -4.99
CA LYS A 128 -46.19 10.29 -5.76
C LYS A 128 -47.41 10.09 -6.65
N VAL A 129 -47.90 8.86 -6.78
CA VAL A 129 -48.99 8.49 -7.69
C VAL A 129 -50.10 7.74 -6.97
N LYS A 130 -51.31 7.81 -7.54
CA LYS A 130 -52.49 7.05 -7.11
C LYS A 130 -53.08 6.33 -8.32
N GLU A 131 -53.87 5.29 -8.10
CA GLU A 131 -54.63 4.65 -9.18
C GLU A 131 -55.47 5.69 -9.95
N GLY A 132 -55.50 5.57 -11.28
CA GLY A 132 -56.12 6.55 -12.17
C GLY A 132 -55.25 7.78 -12.49
N SER A 133 -54.07 7.93 -11.89
CA SER A 133 -53.16 9.04 -12.21
C SER A 133 -52.51 8.84 -13.59
N THR A 134 -52.39 9.92 -14.37
CA THR A 134 -51.67 9.91 -15.65
C THR A 134 -50.21 10.29 -15.42
N VAL A 135 -49.28 9.49 -15.94
CA VAL A 135 -47.83 9.67 -15.82
C VAL A 135 -47.17 9.68 -17.21
N LYS A 136 -46.06 10.38 -17.34
CA LYS A 136 -45.18 10.36 -18.50
C LYS A 136 -44.01 9.41 -18.25
N ALA A 137 -43.40 8.93 -19.33
CA ALA A 137 -42.16 8.15 -19.22
C ALA A 137 -41.09 8.98 -18.48
N GLY A 138 -40.47 8.38 -17.46
CA GLY A 138 -39.49 9.01 -16.59
C GLY A 138 -40.05 9.65 -15.32
N ASP A 139 -41.38 9.79 -15.18
CA ASP A 139 -41.98 10.34 -13.96
C ASP A 139 -41.69 9.42 -12.76
N ILE A 140 -41.36 10.04 -11.62
CA ILE A 140 -41.10 9.30 -10.37
C ILE A 140 -42.43 8.82 -9.79
N LEU A 141 -42.58 7.52 -9.69
CA LEU A 141 -43.77 6.86 -9.16
C LEU A 141 -43.69 6.76 -7.63
N MET A 142 -42.55 6.25 -7.15
CA MET A 142 -42.29 6.02 -5.73
C MET A 142 -40.79 6.05 -5.43
N GLU A 143 -40.46 6.41 -4.19
CA GLU A 143 -39.11 6.37 -3.64
C GLU A 143 -39.09 5.40 -2.45
N LEU A 144 -38.11 4.52 -2.46
CA LEU A 144 -37.88 3.51 -1.45
C LEU A 144 -36.89 4.02 -0.41
N ASP A 145 -37.07 3.59 0.84
CA ASP A 145 -36.18 3.93 1.96
C ASP A 145 -34.72 3.69 1.56
N SER A 146 -33.96 4.77 1.61
CA SER A 146 -32.58 4.83 1.19
C SER A 146 -31.64 5.19 2.34
N LEU A 147 -32.14 5.41 3.55
CA LEU A 147 -31.32 5.79 4.71
C LEU A 147 -30.19 4.78 4.97
N PRO A 148 -30.42 3.45 5.01
CA PRO A 148 -29.33 2.49 5.26
C PRO A 148 -28.22 2.53 4.20
N ILE A 149 -28.58 2.81 2.94
CA ILE A 149 -27.62 2.93 1.82
C ILE A 149 -26.84 4.24 1.95
N ARG A 150 -27.52 5.35 2.24
CA ARG A 150 -26.90 6.67 2.40
C ARG A 150 -25.95 6.71 3.59
N ASP A 151 -26.33 6.10 4.71
CA ASP A 151 -25.49 6.01 5.91
C ASP A 151 -24.24 5.18 5.64
N ARG A 152 -24.39 3.99 5.03
CA ARG A 152 -23.24 3.16 4.64
C ARG A 152 -22.32 3.87 3.65
N MET A 153 -22.88 4.56 2.66
CA MET A 153 -22.11 5.33 1.69
C MET A 153 -21.34 6.48 2.38
N THR A 154 -21.95 7.16 3.34
CA THR A 154 -21.30 8.22 4.13
C THR A 154 -20.14 7.65 4.96
N GLN A 155 -20.35 6.50 5.62
CA GLN A 155 -19.29 5.80 6.36
C GLN A 155 -18.11 5.44 5.45
N LEU A 156 -18.37 4.85 4.28
CA LEU A 156 -17.32 4.49 3.32
C LEU A 156 -16.61 5.72 2.75
N GLN A 157 -17.30 6.84 2.53
CA GLN A 157 -16.68 8.10 2.10
C GLN A 157 -15.72 8.66 3.17
N ILE A 158 -16.11 8.63 4.44
CA ILE A 158 -15.23 9.01 5.55
C ILE A 158 -14.01 8.08 5.60
N GLN A 159 -14.24 6.77 5.46
CA GLN A 159 -13.17 5.77 5.43
C GLN A 159 -12.23 6.00 4.24
N LEU A 160 -12.76 6.28 3.05
CA LEU A 160 -12.00 6.58 1.84
C LEU A 160 -11.11 7.81 2.04
N GLN A 161 -11.67 8.89 2.61
CA GLN A 161 -10.90 10.10 2.88
C GLN A 161 -9.78 9.84 3.89
N SER A 162 -10.06 9.08 4.95
CA SER A 162 -9.05 8.66 5.92
C SER A 162 -7.92 7.85 5.27
N GLN A 163 -8.27 6.87 4.43
CA GLN A 163 -7.31 6.06 3.68
C GLN A 163 -6.47 6.91 2.71
N LYS A 164 -7.08 7.86 1.99
CA LYS A 164 -6.36 8.80 1.11
C LYS A 164 -5.35 9.66 1.87
N ASN A 165 -5.76 10.18 3.03
CA ASN A 165 -4.86 10.94 3.90
C ASN A 165 -3.68 10.07 4.40
N ARG A 166 -3.95 8.83 4.83
CA ARG A 166 -2.90 7.88 5.24
C ARG A 166 -1.94 7.57 4.08
N LEU A 167 -2.47 7.38 2.87
CA LEU A 167 -1.65 7.13 1.68
C LEU A 167 -0.72 8.30 1.37
N ASN A 168 -1.22 9.53 1.47
CA ASN A 168 -0.40 10.73 1.28
C ASN A 168 0.74 10.79 2.31
N VAL A 169 0.45 10.50 3.59
CA VAL A 169 1.49 10.44 4.63
C VAL A 169 2.55 9.38 4.32
N LEU A 170 2.16 8.18 3.88
CA LEU A 170 3.10 7.13 3.49
C LEU A 170 3.95 7.52 2.26
N LYS A 171 3.35 8.20 1.27
CA LYS A 171 4.05 8.71 0.08
C LYS A 171 5.09 9.77 0.45
N GLU A 172 4.75 10.69 1.34
CA GLU A 172 5.70 11.69 1.86
C GLU A 172 6.84 11.04 2.64
N GLN A 173 6.55 10.08 3.53
CA GLN A 173 7.57 9.33 4.26
C GLN A 173 8.51 8.56 3.32
N LYS A 174 7.96 7.94 2.27
CA LYS A 174 8.75 7.28 1.22
C LYS A 174 9.68 8.27 0.52
N ASN A 175 9.18 9.43 0.10
CA ASN A 175 9.99 10.45 -0.57
C ASN A 175 11.13 10.98 0.33
N GLN A 176 10.86 11.12 1.63
CA GLN A 176 11.89 11.47 2.62
C GLN A 176 12.99 10.40 2.71
N LEU A 177 12.61 9.12 2.82
CA LEU A 177 13.58 8.02 2.85
C LEU A 177 14.35 7.85 1.52
N GLU A 178 13.73 8.11 0.37
CA GLU A 178 14.43 8.11 -0.92
C GLU A 178 15.46 9.25 -1.00
N THR A 179 15.14 10.41 -0.43
CA THR A 179 16.08 11.54 -0.33
C THR A 179 17.21 11.23 0.65
N GLU A 180 16.89 10.60 1.77
CA GLU A 180 17.87 10.11 2.75
C GLU A 180 18.80 9.08 2.11
N LEU A 181 18.27 8.09 1.37
CA LEU A 181 19.05 7.09 0.64
C LEU A 181 20.06 7.75 -0.30
N ARG A 182 19.60 8.64 -1.19
CA ARG A 182 20.49 9.35 -2.13
C ARG A 182 21.54 10.20 -1.42
N THR A 183 21.20 10.77 -0.27
CA THR A 183 22.13 11.58 0.52
C THR A 183 23.17 10.69 1.19
N GLN A 184 22.76 9.55 1.74
CA GLN A 184 23.65 8.55 2.32
C GLN A 184 24.59 7.97 1.27
N GLU A 185 24.11 7.69 0.04
CA GLU A 185 24.95 7.23 -1.07
C GLU A 185 26.05 8.23 -1.40
N ARG A 186 25.69 9.52 -1.56
CA ARG A 186 26.67 10.58 -1.82
C ARG A 186 27.66 10.75 -0.66
N GLN A 187 27.19 10.66 0.58
CA GLN A 187 28.05 10.75 1.75
C GLN A 187 29.03 9.58 1.81
N ASN A 188 28.55 8.35 1.61
CA ASN A 188 29.40 7.16 1.57
C ASN A 188 30.46 7.28 0.47
N GLN A 189 30.07 7.70 -0.74
CA GLN A 189 31.01 7.89 -1.85
C GLN A 189 32.06 8.95 -1.53
N SER A 190 31.65 10.08 -0.94
CA SER A 190 32.57 11.14 -0.53
C SER A 190 33.57 10.65 0.52
N GLN A 191 33.10 9.94 1.54
CA GLN A 191 33.94 9.39 2.60
C GLN A 191 34.89 8.31 2.07
N GLN A 192 34.45 7.47 1.14
CA GLN A 192 35.29 6.49 0.46
C GLN A 192 36.41 7.16 -0.36
N LEU A 193 36.10 8.21 -1.12
CA LEU A 193 37.10 8.95 -1.90
C LEU A 193 38.13 9.63 -1.00
N GLU A 194 37.67 10.26 0.09
CA GLU A 194 38.56 10.85 1.09
C GLU A 194 39.48 9.79 1.69
N LYS A 195 38.92 8.64 2.08
CA LYS A 195 39.69 7.56 2.68
C LYS A 195 40.65 6.91 1.70
N LEU A 196 40.27 6.77 0.43
CA LEU A 196 41.14 6.28 -0.64
C LEU A 196 42.34 7.22 -0.84
N SER A 197 42.13 8.54 -0.78
CA SER A 197 43.21 9.52 -0.82
C SER A 197 44.19 9.32 0.35
N GLN A 198 43.69 9.08 1.57
CA GLN A 198 44.53 8.80 2.74
C GLN A 198 45.33 7.50 2.59
N VAL A 199 44.73 6.44 2.03
CA VAL A 199 45.41 5.18 1.71
C VAL A 199 46.53 5.43 0.70
N GLU A 200 46.27 6.21 -0.34
CA GLU A 200 47.27 6.50 -1.37
C GLU A 200 48.41 7.35 -0.83
N GLN A 201 48.13 8.34 0.03
CA GLN A 201 49.16 9.09 0.75
C GLN A 201 50.03 8.17 1.63
N ALA A 202 49.42 7.25 2.38
CA ALA A 202 50.15 6.28 3.18
C ALA A 202 51.02 5.36 2.32
N ARG A 203 50.51 4.94 1.15
CA ARG A 203 51.23 4.11 0.18
C ARG A 203 52.43 4.84 -0.41
N GLN A 204 52.24 6.08 -0.83
CA GLN A 204 53.32 6.93 -1.32
C GLN A 204 54.39 7.17 -0.26
N ASN A 205 54.00 7.42 0.98
CA ASN A 205 54.94 7.57 2.10
C ASN A 205 55.74 6.29 2.33
N PHE A 206 55.09 5.13 2.36
CA PHE A 206 55.77 3.83 2.49
C PHE A 206 56.77 3.57 1.36
N GLN A 207 56.38 3.81 0.10
CA GLN A 207 57.27 3.67 -1.05
C GLN A 207 58.44 4.65 -1.00
N SER A 208 58.18 5.91 -0.66
CA SER A 208 59.20 6.95 -0.51
C SER A 208 60.24 6.59 0.55
N LEU A 209 59.80 6.07 1.71
CA LEU A 209 60.71 5.60 2.75
C LEU A 209 61.58 4.44 2.26
N LYS A 210 60.99 3.47 1.55
CA LYS A 210 61.74 2.34 0.98
C LYS A 210 62.84 2.80 0.02
N ILE A 211 62.51 3.74 -0.87
CA ILE A 211 63.47 4.32 -1.83
C ILE A 211 64.56 5.11 -1.10
N THR A 212 64.15 5.98 -0.19
CA THR A 212 65.06 6.86 0.56
C THR A 212 66.07 6.05 1.37
N TYR A 213 65.61 5.03 2.10
CA TYR A 213 66.51 4.20 2.91
C TYR A 213 67.41 3.31 2.07
N ASN A 214 66.95 2.81 0.92
CA ASN A 214 67.81 2.08 0.00
C ASN A 214 68.96 2.98 -0.53
N LEU A 215 68.65 4.24 -0.88
CA LEU A 215 69.66 5.21 -1.30
C LEU A 215 70.65 5.52 -0.16
N GLN A 216 70.15 5.78 1.05
CA GLN A 216 71.00 6.04 2.22
C GLN A 216 71.89 4.84 2.55
N GLU A 217 71.36 3.62 2.47
CA GLU A 217 72.12 2.39 2.68
C GLU A 217 73.31 2.32 1.71
N GLN A 218 73.06 2.58 0.41
CA GLN A 218 74.09 2.57 -0.63
C GLN A 218 75.15 3.65 -0.42
N GLU A 219 74.75 4.86 -0.02
CA GLU A 219 75.67 5.94 0.34
C GLU A 219 76.55 5.54 1.53
N LYS A 220 75.98 4.93 2.57
CA LYS A 220 76.74 4.47 3.74
C LYS A 220 77.67 3.30 3.43
N LEU A 221 77.25 2.37 2.57
CA LEU A 221 78.13 1.30 2.08
C LEU A 221 79.34 1.87 1.32
N THR A 222 79.13 2.92 0.54
CA THR A 222 80.22 3.62 -0.16
C THR A 222 81.19 4.28 0.84
N GLN A 223 80.68 4.91 1.91
CA GLN A 223 81.51 5.49 2.97
C GLN A 223 82.31 4.42 3.74
N VAL A 224 81.70 3.25 4.00
CA VAL A 224 82.39 2.10 4.58
C VAL A 224 83.51 1.61 3.66
N ALA A 225 83.23 1.47 2.35
CA ALA A 225 84.24 1.06 1.38
C ALA A 225 85.42 2.04 1.31
N GLN A 226 85.15 3.35 1.34
CA GLN A 226 86.19 4.38 1.40
C GLN A 226 87.02 4.31 2.68
N ALA A 227 86.39 4.14 3.84
CA ALA A 227 87.10 3.99 5.12
C ALA A 227 87.96 2.72 5.16
N LYS A 228 87.47 1.64 4.54
CA LYS A 228 88.22 0.38 4.40
C LYS A 228 89.46 0.57 3.54
N GLN A 229 89.33 1.25 2.40
CA GLN A 229 90.48 1.59 1.54
C GLN A 229 91.50 2.44 2.31
N GLN A 230 91.05 3.47 3.05
CA GLN A 230 91.95 4.31 3.83
C GLN A 230 92.71 3.54 4.93
N LEU A 231 92.09 2.51 5.53
CA LEU A 231 92.79 1.62 6.46
C LEU A 231 93.85 0.78 5.75
N GLU A 232 93.54 0.27 4.56
CA GLU A 232 94.50 -0.49 3.73
C GLU A 232 95.71 0.37 3.32
N ASP A 233 95.46 1.62 2.91
CA ASP A 233 96.50 2.57 2.56
C ASP A 233 97.38 2.91 3.77
N SER A 234 96.77 3.13 4.95
CA SER A 234 97.51 3.40 6.20
C SER A 234 98.31 2.18 6.69
N ASN A 235 97.79 0.96 6.53
CA ASN A 235 98.54 -0.27 6.80
C ASN A 235 99.78 -0.35 5.90
N THR A 236 99.61 -0.11 4.61
CA THR A 236 100.71 -0.11 3.63
C THR A 236 101.77 0.95 3.98
N ALA A 237 101.34 2.15 4.41
CA ALA A 237 102.26 3.21 4.85
C ALA A 237 103.02 2.84 6.13
N TYR A 238 102.37 2.17 7.08
CA TYR A 238 103.01 1.65 8.29
C TYR A 238 104.06 0.58 7.97
N ASP A 239 103.72 -0.40 7.14
CA ASP A 239 104.64 -1.45 6.70
C ASP A 239 105.86 -0.85 5.99
N LEU A 240 105.64 0.13 5.10
CA LEU A 240 106.72 0.84 4.42
C LEU A 240 107.60 1.62 5.41
N ALA A 241 107.02 2.32 6.39
CA ALA A 241 107.76 3.04 7.41
C ALA A 241 108.61 2.08 8.27
N GLN A 242 108.08 0.89 8.57
CA GLN A 242 108.79 -0.15 9.32
C GLN A 242 110.01 -0.64 8.55
N ILE A 243 109.86 -0.93 7.26
CA ILE A 243 110.96 -1.31 6.37
C ILE A 243 112.02 -0.21 6.29
N GLN A 244 111.61 1.05 6.15
CA GLN A 244 112.54 2.19 6.09
C GLN A 244 113.34 2.35 7.38
N LEU A 245 112.71 2.21 8.54
CA LEU A 245 113.40 2.26 9.83
C LEU A 245 114.41 1.12 9.98
N GLN A 246 114.03 -0.11 9.61
CA GLN A 246 114.94 -1.26 9.65
C GLN A 246 116.18 -1.02 8.78
N LYS A 247 115.99 -0.50 7.55
CA LYS A 247 117.11 -0.13 6.67
C LYS A 247 118.00 0.95 7.30
N ALA A 248 117.40 2.01 7.86
CA ALA A 248 118.15 3.09 8.49
C ALA A 248 118.97 2.62 9.71
N LEU A 249 118.42 1.71 10.52
CA LEU A 249 119.15 1.11 11.65
C LEU A 249 120.33 0.24 11.18
N GLY A 250 120.18 -0.51 10.09
CA GLY A 250 121.28 -1.25 9.49
C GLY A 250 122.39 -0.35 8.94
N GLU A 251 122.02 0.82 8.39
CA GLU A 251 122.97 1.84 7.98
C GLU A 251 123.73 2.45 9.17
N VAL A 252 123.03 2.76 10.27
CA VAL A 252 123.66 3.21 11.53
C VAL A 252 124.70 2.19 12.00
N GLU A 253 124.35 0.90 12.07
CA GLU A 253 125.27 -0.16 12.49
C GLU A 253 126.51 -0.23 11.58
N ARG A 254 126.32 -0.13 10.25
CA ARG A 254 127.42 -0.12 9.28
C ARG A 254 128.36 1.07 9.48
N TYR A 255 127.83 2.28 9.67
CA TYR A 255 128.63 3.48 9.88
C TYR A 255 129.35 3.48 11.24
N GLN A 256 128.71 2.96 12.29
CA GLN A 256 129.36 2.73 13.58
C GLN A 256 130.56 1.79 13.44
N ASP A 257 130.45 0.72 12.66
CA ASP A 257 131.56 -0.19 12.39
C ASP A 257 132.71 0.46 11.61
N LEU A 258 132.39 1.23 10.56
CA LEU A 258 133.38 1.99 9.79
C LEU A 258 134.10 3.05 10.63
N PHE A 259 133.39 3.69 11.58
CA PHE A 259 133.98 4.65 12.51
C PHE A 259 134.96 3.98 13.46
N ARG A 260 134.61 2.82 14.04
CA ARG A 260 135.54 2.02 14.87
C ARG A 260 136.82 1.62 14.14
N LYS A 261 136.73 1.45 12.81
CA LYS A 261 137.86 1.14 11.92
C LYS A 261 138.62 2.41 11.44
N GLY A 262 138.20 3.60 11.85
CA GLY A 262 138.83 4.88 11.46
C GLY A 262 138.57 5.32 10.01
N VAL A 263 137.60 4.73 9.31
CA VAL A 263 137.32 4.98 7.88
C VAL A 263 136.44 6.22 7.67
N VAL A 264 135.57 6.53 8.63
CA VAL A 264 134.62 7.67 8.57
C VAL A 264 134.72 8.51 9.83
N ALA A 265 134.31 9.78 9.76
CA ALA A 265 134.27 10.69 10.91
C ALA A 265 133.01 10.47 11.77
N GLN A 266 133.09 10.75 13.08
CA GLN A 266 131.98 10.61 14.04
C GLN A 266 130.70 11.35 13.60
N VAL A 267 130.85 12.53 12.99
CA VAL A 267 129.72 13.33 12.48
C VAL A 267 128.84 12.54 11.51
N ARG A 268 129.42 11.62 10.72
CA ARG A 268 128.67 10.77 9.77
C ARG A 268 127.83 9.71 10.48
N VAL A 269 128.30 9.21 11.62
CA VAL A 269 127.53 8.28 12.45
C VAL A 269 126.32 8.99 13.05
N VAL A 270 126.54 10.18 13.64
CA VAL A 270 125.47 11.00 14.23
C VAL A 270 124.42 11.41 13.18
N GLU A 271 124.84 11.70 11.94
CA GLU A 271 123.94 11.98 10.82
C GLU A 271 123.04 10.78 10.50
N GLN A 272 123.59 9.56 10.42
CA GLN A 272 122.77 8.35 10.21
C GLN A 272 121.85 8.05 11.39
N GLU A 273 122.31 8.27 12.63
CA GLU A 273 121.48 8.13 13.84
C GLU A 273 120.30 9.11 13.82
N SER A 274 120.52 10.35 13.37
CA SER A 274 119.47 11.35 13.20
C SER A 274 118.44 10.90 12.16
N ILE A 275 118.87 10.34 11.02
CA ILE A 275 117.97 9.78 10.00
C ILE A 275 117.16 8.61 10.57
N ALA A 276 117.78 7.68 11.30
CA ALA A 276 117.09 6.57 11.93
C ALA A 276 116.04 7.04 12.95
N ASN A 277 116.37 8.06 13.76
CA ASN A 277 115.41 8.69 14.67
C ASN A 277 114.23 9.34 13.93
N GLU A 278 114.48 10.01 12.81
CA GLU A 278 113.40 10.56 11.96
C GLU A 278 112.49 9.44 11.42
N LYS A 279 113.07 8.33 10.92
CA LYS A 279 112.29 7.16 10.48
C LYS A 279 111.48 6.54 11.61
N GLN A 280 111.98 6.56 12.84
CA GLN A 280 111.24 6.08 14.00
C GLN A 280 110.03 6.96 14.31
N ILE A 281 110.16 8.29 14.16
CA ILE A 281 109.04 9.23 14.30
C ILE A 281 107.99 8.97 13.23
N ILE A 282 108.41 8.77 11.96
CA ILE A 282 107.50 8.45 10.85
C ILE A 282 106.75 7.14 11.12
N LEU A 283 107.43 6.10 11.60
CA LEU A 283 106.78 4.83 11.98
C LEU A 283 105.71 5.06 13.06
N LYS A 284 106.05 5.76 14.15
CA LYS A 284 105.09 6.07 15.22
C LYS A 284 103.88 6.88 14.70
N LYS A 285 104.12 7.82 13.79
CA LYS A 285 103.05 8.59 13.13
C LYS A 285 102.15 7.69 12.28
N SER A 286 102.72 6.86 11.41
CA SER A 286 101.97 5.91 10.59
C SER A 286 101.15 4.91 11.42
N GLN A 287 101.66 4.48 12.57
CA GLN A 287 100.92 3.63 13.51
C GLN A 287 99.69 4.35 14.09
N ALA A 288 99.83 5.64 14.42
CA ALA A 288 98.72 6.45 14.89
C ALA A 288 97.68 6.68 13.78
N ASP A 289 98.13 6.97 12.56
CA ASP A 289 97.29 7.16 11.37
C ASP A 289 96.50 5.87 11.04
N MET A 290 97.16 4.71 11.11
CA MET A 290 96.53 3.39 10.96
C MET A 290 95.47 3.13 12.04
N LYS A 291 95.78 3.40 13.31
CA LYS A 291 94.81 3.25 14.41
C LYS A 291 93.61 4.17 14.20
N GLN A 292 93.83 5.40 13.74
CA GLN A 292 92.76 6.34 13.44
C GLN A 292 91.89 5.88 12.26
N ALA A 293 92.50 5.35 11.19
CA ALA A 293 91.77 4.79 10.06
C ALA A 293 90.91 3.58 10.48
N ASN A 294 91.42 2.72 11.35
CA ASN A 294 90.65 1.59 11.88
C ASN A 294 89.44 2.05 12.72
N LEU A 295 89.62 3.05 13.58
CA LEU A 295 88.52 3.64 14.34
C LEU A 295 87.45 4.25 13.44
N ARG A 296 87.86 4.93 12.35
CA ARG A 296 86.92 5.45 11.34
C ARG A 296 86.14 4.34 10.66
N LEU A 297 86.79 3.23 10.29
CA LEU A 297 86.09 2.08 9.69
C LEU A 297 85.04 1.49 10.65
N ILE A 298 85.40 1.30 11.93
CA ILE A 298 84.46 0.81 12.96
C ILE A 298 83.28 1.78 13.11
N GLU A 299 83.54 3.09 13.12
CA GLU A 299 82.51 4.12 13.20
C GLU A 299 81.56 4.07 11.99
N GLN A 300 82.10 4.01 10.76
CA GLN A 300 81.28 3.94 9.55
C GLN A 300 80.42 2.67 9.51
N ASN A 301 80.96 1.51 9.92
CA ASN A 301 80.18 0.27 10.03
C ASN A 301 79.01 0.41 11.01
N ARG A 302 79.26 0.99 12.20
CA ARG A 302 78.20 1.22 13.20
C ARG A 302 77.13 2.19 12.71
N ILE A 303 77.53 3.23 11.97
CA ILE A 303 76.60 4.18 11.35
C ILE A 303 75.73 3.47 10.31
N HIS A 304 76.34 2.67 9.44
CA HIS A 304 75.62 1.89 8.43
C HIS A 304 74.60 0.94 9.07
N GLU A 305 75.01 0.12 10.05
CA GLU A 305 74.11 -0.79 10.76
C GLU A 305 72.94 -0.06 11.42
N ARG A 306 73.21 1.09 12.05
CA ARG A 306 72.17 1.91 12.69
C ARG A 306 71.15 2.40 11.66
N ILE A 307 71.61 2.91 10.51
CA ILE A 307 70.73 3.40 9.45
C ILE A 307 69.87 2.27 8.87
N VAL A 308 70.45 1.08 8.65
CA VAL A 308 69.72 -0.09 8.16
C VAL A 308 68.65 -0.52 9.17
N ASN A 309 68.99 -0.60 10.46
CA ASN A 309 68.04 -1.02 11.49
C ASN A 309 66.93 0.01 11.70
N GLN A 310 67.26 1.31 11.71
CA GLN A 310 66.29 2.39 11.80
C GLN A 310 65.35 2.38 10.59
N GLY A 311 65.90 2.27 9.37
CA GLY A 311 65.12 2.22 8.14
C GLY A 311 64.17 1.03 8.10
N LYS A 312 64.60 -0.16 8.53
CA LYS A 312 63.72 -1.33 8.64
C LYS A 312 62.56 -1.10 9.60
N ALA A 313 62.81 -0.49 10.77
CA ALA A 313 61.77 -0.19 11.74
C ALA A 313 60.75 0.83 11.20
N ASP A 314 61.22 1.92 10.58
CA ASP A 314 60.37 2.97 10.04
C ASP A 314 59.53 2.48 8.85
N ILE A 315 60.14 1.71 7.93
CA ILE A 315 59.44 1.06 6.81
C ILE A 315 58.37 0.11 7.35
N LYS A 316 58.68 -0.68 8.39
CA LYS A 316 57.71 -1.60 8.99
C LYS A 316 56.54 -0.86 9.63
N GLN A 317 56.82 0.25 10.32
CA GLN A 317 55.77 1.07 10.90
C GLN A 317 54.90 1.71 9.82
N ALA A 318 55.48 2.18 8.72
CA ALA A 318 54.74 2.73 7.59
C ALA A 318 53.89 1.67 6.88
N GLU A 319 54.39 0.43 6.74
CA GLU A 319 53.63 -0.71 6.21
C GLU A 319 52.40 -1.01 7.07
N LEU A 320 52.56 -1.06 8.39
CA LEU A 320 51.44 -1.31 9.32
C LEU A 320 50.40 -0.19 9.25
N ARG A 321 50.83 1.07 9.15
CA ARG A 321 49.92 2.21 8.95
C ARG A 321 49.17 2.11 7.62
N LEU A 322 49.84 1.73 6.54
CA LEU A 322 49.17 1.50 5.25
C LEU A 322 48.09 0.41 5.37
N ALA A 323 48.43 -0.73 5.97
CA ALA A 323 47.48 -1.83 6.19
C ALA A 323 46.29 -1.40 7.07
N GLU A 324 46.53 -0.59 8.10
CA GLU A 324 45.47 0.00 8.92
C GLU A 324 44.54 0.90 8.10
N GLN A 325 45.08 1.75 7.22
CA GLN A 325 44.27 2.59 6.34
C GLN A 325 43.44 1.76 5.35
N GLU A 326 44.02 0.70 4.77
CA GLU A 326 43.34 -0.21 3.85
C GLU A 326 42.19 -0.97 4.55
N ASN A 327 42.44 -1.51 5.73
CA ASN A 327 41.40 -2.16 6.55
C ASN A 327 40.30 -1.18 6.97
N SER A 328 40.68 0.04 7.30
CA SER A 328 39.74 1.10 7.65
C SER A 328 38.85 1.49 6.46
N LEU A 329 39.38 1.53 5.22
CA LEU A 329 38.60 1.73 4.00
C LEU A 329 37.58 0.60 3.78
N GLN A 330 37.99 -0.66 3.99
CA GLN A 330 37.10 -1.81 3.86
C GLN A 330 35.96 -1.74 4.90
N THR A 331 36.29 -1.42 6.14
CA THR A 331 35.30 -1.28 7.23
C THR A 331 34.32 -0.15 6.96
N LEU A 332 34.81 1.00 6.48
CA LEU A 332 33.98 2.14 6.10
C LEU A 332 33.02 1.78 4.96
N THR A 333 33.51 1.06 3.94
CA THR A 333 32.68 0.60 2.82
C THR A 333 31.57 -0.33 3.30
N HIS A 334 31.91 -1.31 4.14
CA HIS A 334 30.92 -2.25 4.67
C HIS A 334 29.89 -1.57 5.58
N ALA A 335 30.33 -0.65 6.45
CA ALA A 335 29.42 0.14 7.28
C ALA A 335 28.48 1.02 6.43
N GLY A 336 29.00 1.57 5.34
CA GLY A 336 28.21 2.30 4.35
C GLY A 336 27.14 1.43 3.70
N GLU A 337 27.50 0.23 3.23
CA GLU A 337 26.59 -0.75 2.62
C GLU A 337 25.47 -1.19 3.59
N ILE A 338 25.81 -1.44 4.85
CA ILE A 338 24.83 -1.79 5.89
C ILE A 338 23.82 -0.64 6.08
N SER A 339 24.32 0.60 6.13
CA SER A 339 23.46 1.78 6.31
C SER A 339 22.50 1.96 5.13
N LEU A 340 22.99 1.78 3.89
CA LEU A 340 22.15 1.79 2.69
C LEU A 340 21.12 0.66 2.70
N SER A 341 21.52 -0.55 3.06
CA SER A 341 20.65 -1.73 3.12
C SER A 341 19.50 -1.52 4.10
N LYS A 342 19.77 -0.90 5.26
CA LYS A 342 18.75 -0.57 6.26
C LYS A 342 17.70 0.41 5.72
N ILE A 343 18.11 1.45 5.02
CA ILE A 343 17.18 2.42 4.40
C ILE A 343 16.37 1.74 3.29
N GLN A 344 17.01 0.89 2.48
CA GLN A 344 16.33 0.11 1.44
C GLN A 344 15.30 -0.86 2.02
N GLU A 345 15.58 -1.50 3.16
CA GLU A 345 14.63 -2.36 3.85
C GLU A 345 13.41 -1.58 4.35
N GLN A 346 13.62 -0.40 4.93
CA GLN A 346 12.53 0.50 5.36
C GLN A 346 11.67 0.95 4.17
N LEU A 347 12.29 1.32 3.04
CA LEU A 347 11.59 1.63 1.81
C LEU A 347 10.77 0.44 1.28
N LYS A 348 11.32 -0.77 1.35
CA LYS A 348 10.60 -2.00 0.97
C LYS A 348 9.37 -2.23 1.84
N ASN A 349 9.48 -2.03 3.14
CA ASN A 349 8.35 -2.14 4.07
C ASN A 349 7.27 -1.08 3.76
N LEU A 350 7.67 0.19 3.59
CA LEU A 350 6.73 1.26 3.20
C LEU A 350 6.04 0.99 1.86
N ASN A 351 6.76 0.44 0.88
CA ASN A 351 6.16 0.04 -0.39
C ASN A 351 5.09 -1.06 -0.19
N GLY A 352 5.35 -2.04 0.68
CA GLY A 352 4.36 -3.05 1.05
C GLY A 352 3.10 -2.44 1.67
N GLN A 353 3.27 -1.52 2.63
CA GLN A 353 2.16 -0.81 3.27
C GLN A 353 1.37 0.05 2.27
N THR A 354 2.08 0.75 1.38
CA THR A 354 1.48 1.58 0.33
C THR A 354 0.63 0.73 -0.61
N ASN A 355 1.16 -0.40 -1.10
CA ASN A 355 0.44 -1.29 -2.01
C ASN A 355 -0.80 -1.92 -1.35
N SER A 356 -0.70 -2.29 -0.07
CA SER A 356 -1.84 -2.79 0.71
C SER A 356 -2.92 -1.72 0.82
N LEU A 357 -2.56 -0.49 1.19
CA LEU A 357 -3.52 0.60 1.35
C LEU A 357 -4.14 1.05 0.02
N GLU A 358 -3.38 1.03 -1.07
CA GLU A 358 -3.91 1.29 -2.42
C GLU A 358 -4.93 0.21 -2.83
N SER A 359 -4.70 -1.04 -2.43
CA SER A 359 -5.67 -2.14 -2.65
C SER A 359 -6.95 -1.94 -1.85
N ASP A 360 -6.85 -1.56 -0.57
CA ASP A 360 -7.99 -1.26 0.30
C ASP A 360 -8.80 -0.06 -0.22
N LEU A 361 -8.11 0.96 -0.74
CA LEU A 361 -8.73 2.12 -1.38
C LEU A 361 -9.55 1.69 -2.60
N MET A 362 -8.97 0.90 -3.50
CA MET A 362 -9.69 0.38 -4.67
C MET A 362 -10.92 -0.43 -4.27
N GLN A 363 -10.82 -1.24 -3.22
CA GLN A 363 -11.96 -2.02 -2.72
C GLN A 363 -13.07 -1.11 -2.15
N THR A 364 -12.69 -0.09 -1.38
CA THR A 364 -13.62 0.89 -0.81
C THR A 364 -14.33 1.70 -1.90
N GLU A 365 -13.59 2.14 -2.94
CA GLU A 365 -14.15 2.86 -4.08
C GLU A 365 -15.15 1.99 -4.86
N LYS A 366 -14.82 0.72 -5.11
CA LYS A 366 -15.75 -0.25 -5.72
C LYS A 366 -17.02 -0.45 -4.90
N GLU A 367 -16.91 -0.52 -3.58
CA GLU A 367 -18.08 -0.67 -2.70
C GLU A 367 -18.96 0.58 -2.75
N ILE A 368 -18.38 1.78 -2.70
CA ILE A 368 -19.10 3.05 -2.86
C ILE A 368 -19.84 3.09 -4.20
N ASP A 369 -19.19 2.71 -5.29
CA ASP A 369 -19.81 2.71 -6.62
C ASP A 369 -20.95 1.70 -6.74
N SER A 370 -20.81 0.54 -6.09
CA SER A 370 -21.90 -0.42 -5.98
C SER A 370 -23.12 0.14 -5.23
N LEU A 371 -22.90 0.86 -4.12
CA LEU A 371 -23.98 1.48 -3.35
C LEU A 371 -24.62 2.66 -4.07
N LYS A 372 -23.87 3.44 -4.87
CA LYS A 372 -24.43 4.47 -5.75
C LYS A 372 -25.39 3.86 -6.77
N LEU A 373 -25.02 2.71 -7.34
CA LEU A 373 -25.90 1.98 -8.27
C LEU A 373 -27.17 1.49 -7.55
N GLU A 374 -27.04 0.99 -6.32
CA GLU A 374 -28.20 0.59 -5.51
C GLU A 374 -29.09 1.77 -5.12
N LEU A 375 -28.52 2.94 -4.79
CA LEU A 375 -29.27 4.15 -4.51
C LEU A 375 -30.09 4.60 -5.74
N LYS A 376 -29.52 4.50 -6.95
CA LYS A 376 -30.23 4.80 -8.20
C LYS A 376 -31.44 3.89 -8.41
N LYS A 377 -31.39 2.64 -7.92
CA LYS A 377 -32.50 1.67 -7.98
C LYS A 377 -33.60 1.94 -6.94
N ARG A 378 -33.38 2.81 -5.93
CA ARG A 378 -34.39 3.18 -4.92
C ARG A 378 -35.45 4.14 -5.44
N VAL A 379 -35.24 4.73 -6.62
CA VAL A 379 -36.23 5.60 -7.28
C VAL A 379 -36.89 4.79 -8.39
N VAL A 380 -38.19 4.55 -8.26
CA VAL A 380 -38.96 3.83 -9.28
C VAL A 380 -39.60 4.86 -10.21
N THR A 381 -39.24 4.81 -11.49
CA THR A 381 -39.79 5.69 -12.53
C THR A 381 -40.71 4.93 -13.49
N ALA A 382 -41.62 5.66 -14.14
CA ALA A 382 -42.47 5.12 -15.19
C ALA A 382 -41.65 4.79 -16.45
N GLN A 383 -41.67 3.54 -16.90
CA GLN A 383 -40.97 3.14 -18.14
C GLN A 383 -41.62 3.72 -19.40
N VAL A 384 -42.94 3.93 -19.36
CA VAL A 384 -43.74 4.46 -20.46
C VAL A 384 -44.78 5.45 -19.91
N GLY A 385 -45.28 6.34 -20.77
CA GLY A 385 -46.40 7.20 -20.41
C GLY A 385 -47.74 6.44 -20.47
N GLY A 386 -48.65 6.72 -19.54
CA GLY A 386 -49.95 6.05 -19.44
C GLY A 386 -50.68 6.36 -18.14
N THR A 387 -51.75 5.62 -17.86
CA THR A 387 -52.53 5.75 -16.62
C THR A 387 -52.23 4.58 -15.68
N ILE A 388 -52.03 4.87 -14.38
CA ILE A 388 -51.80 3.84 -13.36
C ILE A 388 -53.08 3.01 -13.17
N PHE A 389 -53.07 1.77 -13.64
CA PHE A 389 -54.25 0.89 -13.64
C PHE A 389 -54.47 0.16 -12.30
N ASN A 390 -53.40 -0.33 -11.67
CA ASN A 390 -53.44 -1.03 -10.38
C ASN A 390 -52.14 -0.71 -9.63
N LEU A 391 -52.27 -0.30 -8.38
CA LEU A 391 -51.16 -0.04 -7.49
C LEU A 391 -51.10 -1.17 -6.45
N GLY A 392 -50.16 -2.11 -6.62
CA GLY A 392 -49.97 -3.26 -5.72
C GLY A 392 -49.44 -2.93 -4.32
N ILE A 393 -49.55 -1.68 -3.89
CA ILE A 393 -49.19 -1.17 -2.57
C ILE A 393 -50.31 -0.28 -2.04
N THR A 394 -50.54 -0.36 -0.74
CA THR A 394 -51.61 0.33 0.00
C THR A 394 -51.21 1.76 0.33
N GLY A 395 -49.91 2.04 0.53
CA GLY A 395 -49.43 3.40 0.78
C GLY A 395 -47.98 3.50 1.22
N VAL A 396 -47.63 4.70 1.71
CA VAL A 396 -46.32 4.98 2.32
C VAL A 396 -46.14 4.09 3.57
N GLY A 397 -44.98 3.47 3.71
CA GLY A 397 -44.66 2.57 4.81
C GLY A 397 -44.76 1.08 4.49
N ASP A 398 -45.35 0.72 3.34
CA ASP A 398 -45.43 -0.66 2.89
C ASP A 398 -44.05 -1.24 2.54
N VAL A 399 -43.88 -2.55 2.75
CA VAL A 399 -42.64 -3.26 2.43
C VAL A 399 -42.82 -3.99 1.11
N VAL A 400 -42.13 -3.55 0.07
CA VAL A 400 -42.16 -4.13 -1.27
C VAL A 400 -40.98 -5.06 -1.48
N GLN A 401 -41.20 -6.17 -2.20
CA GLN A 401 -40.18 -7.19 -2.45
C GLN A 401 -39.67 -7.15 -3.89
N GLN A 402 -38.52 -7.78 -4.14
CA GLN A 402 -37.97 -7.92 -5.48
C GLN A 402 -38.99 -8.62 -6.41
N GLY A 403 -39.24 -8.02 -7.57
CA GLY A 403 -40.15 -8.58 -8.58
C GLY A 403 -41.65 -8.41 -8.29
N ALA A 404 -42.02 -7.82 -7.14
CA ALA A 404 -43.39 -7.45 -6.79
C ALA A 404 -43.92 -6.31 -7.68
#